data_AF-A0A1X2IW78-F1
#
_entry.id   AF-A0A1X2IW78-F1
#
_cell.length_a   1.000
_cell.length_b   1.000
_cell.length_c   1.000
_cell.angle_alpha   90.00
_cell.angle_beta   90.00
_cell.angle_gamma   90.00
#
_symmetry.space_group_name_H-M   'P 1'
#
loop_
_entity.id
_entity.type
_entity.pdbx_description
1 polymer ?
#
loop_
_entity_poly.entity_id
_entity_poly.type
_entity_poly.pdbx_seq_one_letter_code
_entity_poly.pdbx_strand_id
1 'polypeptide(L)'
;MYNHDFESADAHIWMNTEKLNEAIENNAAIDSTVLISRDQQVDAAIVRILKAKQSLSHGALLGEVTRQIRFPLTAPEVKQRIELLIEKEYIERTEDDGYRYT
;
A
#
# COMPACT_ATOMS: atom_id res chain seq x y z
N MET A 1 22.49 -51.52 -21.54
CA MET A 1 22.60 -51.66 -20.07
C MET A 1 21.88 -50.47 -19.47
N TYR A 2 20.73 -50.69 -18.82
CA TYR A 2 19.87 -49.65 -18.27
C TYR A 2 20.13 -49.57 -16.76
N ASN A 3 20.32 -48.36 -16.25
CA ASN A 3 20.69 -48.10 -14.85
C ASN A 3 19.54 -48.52 -13.92
N HIS A 4 19.80 -49.43 -12.98
CA HIS A 4 18.82 -49.98 -12.03
C HIS A 4 18.80 -49.23 -10.69
N ASP A 5 19.65 -48.19 -10.54
CA ASP A 5 19.92 -47.51 -9.27
C ASP A 5 19.26 -46.12 -9.12
N PHE A 6 18.12 -45.88 -9.78
CA PHE A 6 17.40 -44.60 -9.58
C PHE A 6 16.15 -44.78 -8.72
N GLU A 7 16.28 -44.46 -7.44
CA GLU A 7 15.17 -44.35 -6.49
C GLU A 7 15.10 -42.89 -6.02
N SER A 8 14.19 -42.11 -6.59
CA SER A 8 13.86 -40.79 -6.07
C SER A 8 12.85 -40.95 -4.94
N ALA A 9 13.18 -40.48 -3.74
CA ALA A 9 12.27 -40.42 -2.61
C ALA A 9 11.14 -39.40 -2.91
N ASP A 10 10.14 -39.84 -3.65
CA ASP A 10 8.91 -39.11 -3.91
C ASP A 10 8.17 -38.96 -2.58
N ALA A 11 8.40 -37.84 -1.90
CA ALA A 11 7.60 -37.43 -0.77
C ALA A 11 6.20 -37.10 -1.30
N HIS A 12 5.34 -38.12 -1.37
CA HIS A 12 3.93 -37.93 -1.65
C HIS A 12 3.29 -37.21 -0.46
N ILE A 13 3.31 -35.88 -0.49
CA ILE A 13 2.70 -35.06 0.55
C ILE A 13 1.18 -35.15 0.36
N TRP A 14 0.54 -36.01 1.14
CA TRP A 14 -0.91 -36.02 1.31
C TRP A 14 -1.30 -34.79 2.14
N MET A 15 -1.56 -33.67 1.46
CA MET A 15 -1.96 -32.43 2.11
C MET A 15 -3.44 -32.53 2.50
N ASN A 16 -3.71 -32.59 3.82
CA ASN A 16 -5.08 -32.66 4.36
C ASN A 16 -5.83 -31.34 4.08
N THR A 17 -7.05 -31.43 3.54
CA THR A 17 -7.92 -30.31 3.18
C THR A 17 -8.25 -29.40 4.36
N GLU A 18 -8.30 -29.92 5.58
CA GLU A 18 -8.53 -29.11 6.79
C GLU A 18 -7.38 -28.14 7.07
N LYS A 19 -6.12 -28.57 6.88
CA LYS A 19 -4.95 -27.69 7.06
C LYS A 19 -4.90 -26.60 5.99
N LEU A 20 -5.40 -26.90 4.78
CA LEU A 20 -5.52 -25.91 3.71
C LEU A 20 -6.60 -24.87 4.02
N ASN A 21 -7.76 -25.30 4.52
CA ASN A 21 -8.84 -24.40 4.92
C ASN A 21 -8.43 -23.49 6.09
N GLU A 22 -7.75 -24.03 7.09
CA GLU A 22 -7.23 -23.25 8.23
C GLU A 22 -6.14 -22.25 7.80
N ALA A 23 -5.29 -22.59 6.83
CA ALA A 23 -4.30 -21.68 6.26
C ALA A 23 -4.94 -20.57 5.40
N ILE A 24 -6.05 -20.85 4.71
CA ILE A 24 -6.83 -19.87 3.96
C ILE A 24 -7.53 -18.90 4.91
N GLU A 25 -8.16 -19.41 5.97
CA GLU A 25 -8.91 -18.62 6.95
C GLU A 25 -7.98 -17.75 7.82
N ASN A 26 -6.83 -18.29 8.26
CA ASN A 26 -5.83 -17.50 8.98
C ASN A 26 -5.25 -16.36 8.14
N ASN A 27 -4.97 -16.57 6.84
CA ASN A 27 -4.54 -15.46 5.97
C ASN A 27 -5.60 -14.36 5.85
N ALA A 28 -6.88 -14.74 5.73
CA ALA A 28 -7.97 -13.76 5.65
C ALA A 28 -8.15 -12.94 6.94
N ALA A 29 -7.87 -13.54 8.11
CA ALA A 29 -7.96 -12.85 9.40
C ALA A 29 -6.76 -11.93 9.69
N ILE A 30 -5.54 -12.35 9.32
CA ILE A 30 -4.30 -11.58 9.50
C ILE A 30 -4.33 -10.26 8.72
N ASP A 31 -5.06 -10.22 7.60
CA ASP A 31 -5.19 -9.01 6.79
C ASP A 31 -5.87 -7.84 7.55
N SER A 32 -6.82 -8.08 8.45
CA SER A 32 -7.65 -7.00 9.02
C SER A 32 -6.94 -6.08 10.02
N THR A 33 -5.89 -6.55 10.69
CA THR A 33 -5.15 -5.76 11.71
C THR A 33 -3.94 -5.03 11.13
N VAL A 34 -3.49 -5.42 9.93
CA VAL A 34 -2.28 -4.90 9.27
C VAL A 34 -2.57 -4.29 7.89
N LEU A 35 -3.75 -4.50 7.27
CA LEU A 35 -4.18 -3.74 6.09
C LEU A 35 -4.59 -2.33 6.48
N ILE A 36 -3.62 -1.42 6.52
CA ILE A 36 -3.93 -0.03 6.22
C ILE A 36 -4.43 -0.01 4.77
N SER A 37 -5.66 0.45 4.55
CA SER A 37 -6.24 0.50 3.21
C SER A 37 -5.37 1.35 2.28
N ARG A 38 -5.36 1.04 0.98
CA ARG A 38 -4.56 1.76 -0.03
C ARG A 38 -4.72 3.28 0.10
N ASP A 39 -5.97 3.72 0.27
CA ASP A 39 -6.34 5.11 0.47
C ASP A 39 -5.72 5.71 1.74
N GLN A 40 -5.80 5.01 2.87
CA GLN A 40 -5.22 5.47 4.13
C GLN A 40 -3.69 5.57 4.07
N GLN A 41 -3.03 4.69 3.31
CA GLN A 41 -1.58 4.78 3.09
C GLN A 41 -1.20 6.04 2.31
N VAL A 42 -1.99 6.39 1.28
CA VAL A 42 -1.79 7.61 0.49
C VAL A 42 -2.05 8.84 1.36
N ASP A 43 -3.15 8.87 2.11
CA ASP A 43 -3.49 9.97 3.02
C ASP A 43 -2.36 10.22 4.04
N ALA A 44 -1.89 9.15 4.69
CA ALA A 44 -0.81 9.22 5.66
C ALA A 44 0.54 9.63 5.03
N ALA A 45 0.79 9.27 3.76
CA ALA A 45 1.97 9.72 3.04
C ALA A 45 1.91 11.23 2.74
N ILE A 46 0.78 11.71 2.22
CA ILE A 46 0.56 13.13 1.91
C ILE A 46 0.77 13.99 3.17
N VAL A 47 0.12 13.62 4.28
CA VAL A 47 0.24 14.36 5.55
C VAL A 47 1.68 14.34 6.08
N ARG A 48 2.38 13.20 6.05
CA ARG A 48 3.79 13.12 6.47
C ARG A 48 4.70 14.00 5.62
N ILE A 49 4.51 14.01 4.30
CA ILE A 49 5.31 14.83 3.37
C ILE A 49 5.10 16.32 3.66
N LEU A 50 3.84 16.76 3.74
CA LEU A 50 3.51 18.17 3.96
C LEU A 50 3.91 18.64 5.36
N LYS A 51 3.75 17.80 6.38
CA LYS A 51 4.23 18.10 7.74
C LYS A 51 5.75 18.28 7.80
N ALA A 52 6.52 17.54 6.99
CA ALA A 52 7.97 17.66 6.94
C ALA A 52 8.47 18.84 6.11
N LYS A 53 7.76 19.21 5.04
CA LYS A 53 8.17 20.27 4.09
C LYS A 53 7.46 21.61 4.31
N GLN A 54 6.47 21.66 5.20
CA GLN A 54 5.54 22.76 5.47
C GLN A 54 4.67 23.17 4.28
N SER A 55 5.26 23.45 3.12
CA SER A 55 4.55 23.77 1.89
C SER A 55 5.20 23.12 0.66
N LEU A 56 4.38 22.70 -0.31
CA LEU A 56 4.82 22.09 -1.56
C LEU A 56 3.87 22.45 -2.70
N SER A 57 4.41 22.61 -3.91
CA SER A 57 3.59 22.69 -5.13
C SER A 57 2.95 21.35 -5.45
N HIS A 58 1.85 21.35 -6.21
CA HIS A 58 1.15 20.12 -6.60
C HIS A 58 2.07 19.10 -7.29
N GLY A 59 2.88 19.55 -8.25
CA GLY A 59 3.80 18.66 -8.97
C GLY A 59 4.89 18.06 -8.06
N ALA A 60 5.41 18.85 -7.11
CA ALA A 60 6.39 18.36 -6.15
C ALA A 60 5.77 17.35 -5.19
N LEU A 61 4.57 17.62 -4.66
CA LEU A 61 3.83 16.69 -3.80
C LEU A 61 3.56 15.36 -4.52
N LEU A 62 3.12 15.40 -5.78
CA LEU A 62 2.86 14.19 -6.58
C LEU A 62 4.12 13.34 -6.74
N GLY A 63 5.27 13.98 -7.03
CA GLY A 63 6.56 13.29 -7.15
C GLY A 63 7.02 12.65 -5.83
N GLU A 64 6.82 13.33 -4.71
CA GLU A 64 7.13 12.81 -3.37
C GLU A 64 6.25 11.61 -3.00
N VAL A 65 4.93 11.71 -3.23
CA VAL A 65 3.97 10.64 -2.92
C VAL A 65 4.25 9.40 -3.76
N THR A 66 4.45 9.58 -5.07
CA THR A 66 4.75 8.48 -6.00
C THR A 66 6.05 7.75 -5.62
N ARG A 67 7.02 8.46 -5.03
CA ARG A 67 8.28 7.85 -4.59
C ARG A 67 8.15 7.05 -3.29
N GLN A 68 7.26 7.44 -2.39
CA GLN A 68 7.07 6.75 -1.10
C GLN A 68 6.15 5.53 -1.21
N ILE A 69 5.22 5.55 -2.16
CA ILE A 69 4.21 4.52 -2.34
C ILE A 69 4.73 3.41 -3.28
N ARG A 70 4.59 2.14 -2.86
CA ARG A 70 5.11 0.98 -3.62
C ARG A 70 4.15 0.43 -4.68
N PHE A 71 2.92 0.93 -4.73
CA PHE A 71 1.90 0.53 -5.70
C PHE A 71 1.67 1.63 -6.75
N PRO A 72 1.22 1.28 -7.97
CA PRO A 72 0.90 2.28 -8.98
C PRO A 72 -0.19 3.21 -8.44
N LEU A 73 0.04 4.51 -8.58
CA LEU A 73 -0.88 5.56 -8.14
C LEU A 73 -1.07 6.55 -9.28
N THR A 74 -2.32 6.84 -9.61
CA THR A 74 -2.67 7.75 -10.69
C THR A 74 -2.85 9.18 -10.15
N ALA A 75 -2.53 10.20 -10.96
CA ALA A 75 -2.72 11.59 -10.55
C ALA A 75 -4.16 11.94 -10.12
N PRO A 76 -5.24 11.42 -10.76
CA PRO A 76 -6.61 11.64 -10.29
C PRO A 76 -6.87 11.09 -8.88
N GLU A 77 -6.31 9.94 -8.52
CA GLU A 77 -6.46 9.35 -7.19
C GLU A 77 -5.82 10.24 -6.12
N VAL A 78 -4.61 10.75 -6.38
CA VAL A 78 -3.93 11.69 -5.47
C VAL A 78 -4.73 12.97 -5.31
N LYS A 79 -5.27 13.49 -6.41
CA LYS A 79 -6.13 14.69 -6.37
C LYS A 79 -7.35 14.46 -5.49
N GLN A 80 -8.06 13.35 -5.66
CA GLN A 80 -9.21 13.02 -4.82
C GLN A 80 -8.84 12.95 -3.33
N ARG A 81 -7.67 12.36 -3.00
CA ARG A 81 -7.18 12.30 -1.61
C ARG A 81 -6.86 13.68 -1.04
N ILE A 82 -6.22 14.54 -1.82
CA ILE A 82 -5.92 15.92 -1.43
C ILE A 82 -7.20 16.70 -1.11
N GLU A 83 -8.24 16.61 -1.95
CA GLU A 83 -9.51 17.30 -1.70
C GLU A 83 -10.16 16.81 -0.38
N LEU A 84 -10.13 15.49 -0.11
CA LEU A 84 -10.62 14.92 1.14
C LEU A 84 -9.81 15.37 2.37
N LEU A 85 -8.50 15.55 2.21
CA LEU A 85 -7.63 16.04 3.29
C LEU A 85 -7.83 17.53 3.58
N ILE A 86 -8.19 18.32 2.56
CA ILE A 86 -8.61 19.72 2.72
C ILE A 86 -9.95 19.79 3.45
N GLU A 87 -10.93 18.98 3.06
CA GLU A 87 -12.25 18.91 3.71
C GLU A 87 -12.14 18.51 5.19
N LYS A 88 -11.16 17.66 5.53
CA LYS A 88 -10.86 17.26 6.90
C LYS A 88 -9.93 18.22 7.65
N GLU A 89 -9.60 19.37 7.07
CA GLU A 89 -8.75 20.41 7.67
C GLU A 89 -7.31 19.96 8.02
N TYR A 90 -6.81 18.89 7.38
CA TYR A 90 -5.42 18.45 7.57
C TYR A 90 -4.40 19.29 6.78
N ILE A 91 -4.84 19.84 5.66
CA ILE A 91 -4.02 20.62 4.74
C ILE A 91 -4.86 21.75 4.15
N GLU A 92 -4.21 22.80 3.67
CA GLU A 92 -4.86 23.94 3.04
C GLU A 92 -4.20 24.28 1.70
N ARG A 93 -4.98 24.87 0.77
CA ARG A 93 -4.44 25.42 -0.47
C ARG A 93 -3.77 26.76 -0.19
N THR A 94 -2.58 26.97 -0.74
CA THR A 94 -1.88 28.25 -0.69
C THR A 94 -2.25 29.12 -1.88
N GLU A 95 -1.98 30.43 -1.80
CA GLU A 95 -2.23 31.40 -2.88
C GLU A 95 -1.48 31.06 -4.18
N ASP A 96 -0.31 30.42 -4.08
CA ASP A 96 0.52 29.98 -5.21
C ASP A 96 0.13 28.62 -5.83
N ASP A 97 -1.13 28.18 -5.67
CA ASP A 97 -1.63 26.86 -6.12
C ASP A 97 -0.81 25.66 -5.55
N GLY A 98 -0.28 25.85 -4.34
CA GLY A 98 0.41 24.85 -3.54
C GLY A 98 -0.46 24.32 -2.41
N TYR A 99 0.12 23.43 -1.60
CA TYR A 99 -0.50 22.86 -0.41
C TYR A 99 0.39 23.11 0.80
N ARG A 100 -0.24 23.46 1.92
CA ARG A 100 0.40 23.64 3.21
C ARG A 100 -0.25 22.74 4.25
N TYR A 101 0.56 22.24 5.19
CA TYR A 101 0.06 21.52 6.36
C TYR A 101 -0.50 22.53 7.38
N THR A 102 -1.70 22.25 7.90
CA THR A 102 -2.39 23.05 8.94
C THR A 102 -1.97 22.58 10.33
#